data_AF-A0A1R3GZW8-F1
#
_entry.id   AF-A0A1R3GZW8-F1
#
_cell.length_a   1.000
_cell.length_b   1.000
_cell.length_c   1.000
_cell.angle_alpha   90.00
_cell.angle_beta   90.00
_cell.angle_gamma   90.00
#
_symmetry.space_group_name_H-M   'P 1'
#
loop_
_entity.id
_entity.type
_entity.pdbx_description
1 polymer ?
#
loop_
_entity_poly.entity_id
_entity_poly.type
_entity_poly.pdbx_seq_one_letter_code
_entity_poly.pdbx_strand_id
1 'polypeptide(L)' 'MALLLSRVEMTPAHHYDEFPSRDVFEAASDFARVHCGLLWEDAKKMRLIVKADIHMLMREHLRGQNK' A
#
# COMPACT_ATOMS: atom_id res chain seq x y z
N MET A 1 36.52 -1.82 -3.70
CA MET A 1 35.48 -2.55 -2.94
C MET A 1 34.17 -2.36 -3.68
N ALA A 2 33.59 -3.44 -4.19
CA ALA A 2 32.51 -3.39 -5.18
C ALA A 2 31.17 -2.94 -4.56
N LEU A 3 30.69 -1.75 -4.93
CA LEU A 3 29.33 -1.24 -4.61
C LEU A 3 28.26 -1.71 -5.61
N LEU A 4 28.53 -2.75 -6.42
CA LEU A 4 27.82 -3.01 -7.68
C LEU A 4 26.94 -4.27 -7.69
N LEU A 5 26.53 -4.80 -6.54
CA LEU A 5 25.89 -6.12 -6.47
C LEU A 5 24.55 -6.20 -5.73
N SER A 6 23.72 -5.16 -5.86
CA SER A 6 22.29 -5.28 -5.53
C SER A 6 21.45 -4.35 -6.41
N ARG A 7 21.33 -4.68 -7.70
CA ARG A 7 20.44 -3.98 -8.65
C ARG A 7 18.94 -4.13 -8.29
N VAL A 8 18.60 -5.08 -7.44
CA VAL A 8 17.23 -5.40 -7.04
C VAL A 8 17.18 -5.52 -5.53
N GLU A 9 16.36 -4.67 -4.91
CA GLU A 9 15.93 -4.82 -3.52
C GLU A 9 14.53 -5.45 -3.52
N MET A 10 14.32 -6.45 -2.66
CA MET A 10 13.04 -7.14 -2.52
C MET A 10 12.41 -6.74 -1.19
N THR A 11 11.21 -6.18 -1.24
CA THR A 11 10.45 -5.77 -0.05
C THR A 11 9.15 -6.57 0.01
N PRO A 12 8.84 -7.26 1.12
CA PRO A 12 7.54 -7.89 1.32
C PRO A 12 6.42 -6.86 1.27
N ALA A 13 5.38 -7.14 0.49
CA ALA A 13 4.30 -6.20 0.24
C ALA A 13 2.96 -6.90 -0.02
N HIS A 14 1.88 -6.15 0.18
CA HIS A 14 0.51 -6.57 -0.16
C HIS A 14 -0.05 -5.69 -1.25
N HIS A 15 -0.75 -6.33 -2.19
CA HIS A 15 -1.53 -5.69 -3.22
C HIS A 15 -2.96 -5.45 -2.72
N TYR A 16 -3.47 -4.24 -2.92
CA TYR A 16 -4.86 -3.88 -2.71
C TYR A 16 -5.44 -3.35 -4.01
N ASP A 17 -6.57 -3.92 -4.43
CA ASP A 17 -7.34 -3.55 -5.61
C ASP A 17 -8.84 -3.68 -5.29
N GLU A 18 -9.68 -3.54 -6.32
CA GLU A 18 -11.14 -3.70 -6.23
C GLU A 18 -11.79 -2.83 -5.14
N PHE A 19 -11.26 -1.63 -4.92
CA PHE A 19 -11.82 -0.68 -3.96
C PHE A 19 -13.28 -0.34 -4.34
N PRO A 20 -14.19 -0.30 -3.35
CA PRO A 20 -15.62 -0.12 -3.60
C PRO A 20 -15.96 1.30 -4.07
N SER A 21 -15.11 2.28 -3.79
CA SER A 21 -15.26 3.66 -4.27
C SER A 21 -13.90 4.37 -4.34
N ARG A 22 -13.91 5.52 -5.01
CA ARG A 22 -12.77 6.43 -5.06
C ARG A 22 -12.35 6.90 -3.67
N ASP A 23 -13.32 7.25 -2.83
CA ASP A 23 -13.07 7.77 -1.49
C ASP A 23 -12.39 6.73 -0.59
N VAL A 24 -12.79 5.46 -0.67
CA VAL A 24 -12.13 4.38 0.09
C VAL A 24 -10.69 4.16 -0.41
N PHE A 25 -10.46 4.24 -1.72
CA PHE A 25 -9.11 4.18 -2.28
C PHE A 25 -8.23 5.34 -1.79
N GLU A 26 -8.74 6.57 -1.80
CA GLU A 26 -7.98 7.76 -1.37
C GLU A 26 -7.67 7.69 0.13
N ALA A 27 -8.66 7.31 0.96
CA ALA A 27 -8.45 7.10 2.39
C ALA A 27 -7.38 6.03 2.68
N ALA A 28 -7.39 4.92 1.94
CA ALA A 28 -6.38 3.87 2.07
C ALA A 28 -4.99 4.33 1.61
N SER A 29 -4.92 5.10 0.52
CA SER A 29 -3.66 5.67 0.04
C SER A 29 -3.06 6.66 1.06
N ASP A 30 -3.88 7.55 1.62
CA ASP A 30 -3.45 8.49 2.66
C ASP A 30 -3.01 7.78 3.93
N PHE A 31 -3.75 6.76 4.36
CA PHE A 31 -3.36 5.91 5.48
C PHE A 31 -1.98 5.27 5.23
N ALA A 32 -1.76 4.70 4.05
CA ALA A 32 -0.47 4.10 3.70
C ALA A 32 0.68 5.12 3.71
N ARG A 33 0.44 6.37 3.29
CA ARG A 33 1.45 7.45 3.32
C ARG A 33 1.79 7.88 4.75
N VAL A 34 0.78 8.09 5.60
CA VAL A 34 0.96 8.49 7.01
C VAL A 34 1.78 7.45 7.77
N HIS A 35 1.62 6.16 7.43
CA HIS A 35 2.38 5.07 8.03
C HIS A 35 3.68 4.72 7.29
N CYS A 36 4.15 5.55 6.34
CA CYS A 36 5.36 5.33 5.55
C CYS A 36 5.41 3.94 4.86
N GLY A 37 4.23 3.38 4.55
CA GLY A 37 4.04 2.05 4.02
C GLY A 37 3.64 2.00 2.55
N LEU A 38 3.29 3.12 1.92
CA LEU A 38 2.99 3.16 0.49
C LEU A 38 4.25 2.90 -0.34
N LEU A 39 4.23 1.87 -1.19
CA LEU A 39 5.31 1.54 -2.13
C LEU A 39 4.99 2.01 -3.55
N TRP A 40 3.73 1.85 -3.96
CA TRP A 40 3.27 2.23 -5.30
C TRP A 40 1.75 2.36 -5.32
N GLU A 41 1.24 3.16 -6.26
CA GLU A 41 -0.18 3.25 -6.55
C GLU A 41 -0.46 3.47 -8.04
N ASP A 42 -1.61 3.00 -8.50
CA ASP A 42 -2.25 3.40 -9.75
C ASP A 42 -3.62 3.98 -9.41
N ALA A 43 -3.67 5.31 -9.35
CA ALA A 43 -4.88 6.03 -9.06
C ALA A 43 -5.97 5.80 -10.13
N LYS A 44 -5.62 5.58 -11.40
CA LYS A 44 -6.62 5.37 -12.46
C LYS A 44 -7.34 4.04 -12.28
N LYS A 45 -6.64 3.00 -11.81
CA LYS A 45 -7.20 1.67 -11.57
C LYS A 45 -7.59 1.40 -10.12
N MET A 46 -7.39 2.38 -9.22
CA MET A 46 -7.58 2.24 -7.78
C MET A 46 -6.81 1.03 -7.24
N ARG A 47 -5.48 1.05 -7.33
CA ARG A 47 -4.62 -0.03 -6.82
C ARG A 47 -3.47 0.51 -5.99
N LEU A 48 -3.11 -0.21 -4.94
CA LEU A 48 -2.03 0.13 -4.02
C LEU A 48 -1.11 -1.08 -3.83
N ILE A 49 0.17 -0.82 -3.65
CA ILE A 49 1.12 -1.77 -3.07
C ILE A 49 1.63 -1.17 -1.76
N VAL A 50 1.51 -1.95 -0.69
CA VAL A 50 1.78 -1.50 0.68
C VAL A 50 2.79 -2.45 1.33
N LYS A 51 3.76 -1.92 2.08
CA LYS A 51 4.72 -2.72 2.86
C LYS A 51 4.01 -3.70 3.80
N ALA A 52 4.56 -4.90 3.94
CA ALA A 52 4.00 -5.92 4.83
C ALA A 52 3.87 -5.46 6.29
N ASP A 53 4.79 -4.61 6.76
CA ASP A 53 4.85 -4.13 8.14
C ASP A 53 3.57 -3.41 8.60
N ILE A 54 2.84 -2.78 7.68
CA ILE A 54 1.60 -2.04 8.00
C ILE A 54 0.34 -2.79 7.57
N HIS A 55 0.46 -4.02 7.08
CA HIS A 55 -0.65 -4.77 6.50
C HIS A 55 -1.82 -4.97 7.48
N MET A 56 -1.50 -5.31 8.73
CA MET A 56 -2.51 -5.53 9.76
C MET A 56 -3.25 -4.24 10.11
N LEU A 57 -2.54 -3.11 10.19
CA LEU A 57 -3.12 -1.78 10.42
C LEU A 57 -4.03 -1.36 9.26
N MET A 58 -3.57 -1.56 8.02
CA MET A 58 -4.36 -1.29 6.82
C MET A 58 -5.65 -2.12 6.77
N ARG A 59 -5.56 -3.41 7.13
CA ARG A 59 -6.74 -4.30 7.19
C ARG A 59 -7.76 -3.82 8.21
N GLU A 60 -7.31 -3.33 9.37
CA GLU A 60 -8.19 -2.76 10.40
C GLU A 60 -8.83 -1.45 9.92
N HIS A 61 -8.05 -0.55 9.32
CA HIS A 61 -8.55 0.70 8.74
C HIS A 61 -9.66 0.46 7.72
N LEU A 62 -9.44 -0.46 6.76
CA LEU A 62 -10.42 -0.78 5.72
C LEU A 62 -11.69 -1.45 6.26
N ARG A 63 -11.59 -2.25 7.32
CA ARG A 63 -12.77 -2.83 7.99
C ARG A 63 -13.68 -1.76 8.60
N GLY A 64 -13.12 -0.64 9.04
CA GLY A 64 -13.88 0.51 9.56
C GLY A 64 -14.66 1.27 8.48
N GLN A 65 -14.17 1.26 7.24
CA GLN A 65 -14.75 1.97 6.09
C GLN A 65 -15.86 1.19 5.37
N ASN A 66 -16.03 -0.10 5.68
CA ASN A 66 -17.06 -0.96 5.07
C ASN A 66 -18.35 -1.05 5.92
N LYS A 67 -18.61 -0.02 6.73
CA LYS A 67 -19.85 0.19 7.49
C LYS A 67 -20.62 1.35 6.89
#